data_AF-A0A9Q0UWD0-F1
#
_entry.id   AF-A0A9Q0UWD0-F1
#
_cell.length_a   1.000
_cell.length_b   1.000
_cell.length_c   1.000
_cell.angle_alpha   90.00
_cell.angle_beta   90.00
_cell.angle_gamma   90.00
#
_symmetry.space_group_name_H-M   'P 1'
#
loop_
_entity.id
_entity.type
_entity.pdbx_description
1 polymer ?
#
loop_
_entity_poly.entity_id
_entity_poly.type
_entity_poly.pdbx_seq_one_letter_code
_entity_poly.pdbx_strand_id
1 'polypeptide(L)'
;MDEGESSQEAQSFTCNGECTETDIHSPWGLQQAVKEIKNAFETSFIYGQEVSILLEAGRLPYQTTGAKFKVLVSRLVSLAVPFAMSSQHPAFVQSSRSASKKMKSSKVVCDNYKEVDRKSCHLSSTLEKLRVWEKKLYEEVKVEENLRVCYDKEWKRLKRLDDRGAESTQIDRTQASVKSLISKIKVPVSAIEAISIRIHKIRDEELQGQVNELIIGLSRMWKLIIKCHRKQLKAIKNAETCVHVAGMHASKGPRLRAAKNLEKETWKWAARFSHYIRTQKTFVSLLNNWLLRYISEELKTVDEADRFSPGRIGAPAIFVVCNDWHNAIQNISEDGVCRAIHGFASSLHHLQEKREEERRQRIKTEQLLKDLEDQFEKDVVASTQEMLDEQKATHQKAIKLANDAASDCLRSSLPPVFETLESFCLENLKAYEKIRIPNASTSR
;
A
#
# COMPACT_ATOMS: atom_id res chain seq x y z
N MET A 1 -0.61 6.81 -65.09
CA MET A 1 -0.56 7.71 -63.91
C MET A 1 -0.92 6.84 -62.73
N ASP A 2 0.01 6.82 -61.79
CA ASP A 2 0.33 5.71 -60.88
C ASP A 2 -0.70 5.32 -59.83
N GLU A 3 -0.56 4.06 -59.42
CA GLU A 3 -1.24 3.36 -58.34
C GLU A 3 -1.01 4.03 -56.96
N GLY A 4 -2.07 4.06 -56.15
CA GLY A 4 -2.05 4.56 -54.79
C GLY A 4 -2.22 3.42 -53.78
N GLU A 5 -1.14 3.10 -53.06
CA GLU A 5 -1.14 2.27 -51.87
C GLU A 5 -0.77 3.17 -50.68
N SER A 6 -1.63 3.26 -49.66
CA SER A 6 -1.33 3.97 -48.41
C SER A 6 -1.65 3.07 -47.23
N SER A 7 -0.59 2.43 -46.72
CA SER A 7 -0.53 1.87 -45.37
C SER A 7 0.08 2.94 -44.46
N GLN A 8 -0.57 3.25 -43.33
CA GLN A 8 0.02 4.05 -42.26
C GLN A 8 0.27 3.21 -41.02
N GLU A 9 1.51 3.36 -40.53
CA GLU A 9 2.25 2.49 -39.62
C GLU A 9 1.84 2.62 -38.15
N ALA A 10 1.85 1.48 -37.47
CA ALA A 10 1.93 1.38 -36.02
C ALA A 10 3.36 1.73 -35.55
N GLN A 11 3.53 2.88 -34.91
CA GLN A 11 4.80 3.28 -34.30
C GLN A 11 5.02 2.52 -32.99
N SER A 12 5.85 1.49 -33.05
CA SER A 12 6.53 0.90 -31.89
C SER A 12 7.61 1.86 -31.38
N PHE A 13 7.45 2.38 -30.17
CA PHE A 13 8.51 3.12 -29.49
C PHE A 13 9.61 2.16 -29.01
N THR A 14 10.60 1.93 -29.86
CA THR A 14 11.91 1.40 -29.47
C THR A 14 12.67 2.49 -28.71
N CYS A 15 12.89 2.26 -27.41
CA CYS A 15 13.69 3.18 -26.61
C CYS A 15 15.18 2.84 -26.81
N ASN A 16 15.78 3.43 -27.83
CA ASN A 16 17.24 3.52 -27.97
C ASN A 16 17.74 4.54 -26.93
N GLY A 17 18.32 4.04 -25.85
CA GLY A 17 19.15 4.80 -24.93
C GLY A 17 20.39 3.97 -24.66
N GLU A 18 21.50 4.36 -25.30
CA GLU A 18 22.82 3.72 -25.21
C GLU A 18 23.16 3.42 -23.75
N CYS A 19 23.16 2.14 -23.41
CA CYS A 19 23.94 1.65 -22.28
C CYS A 19 25.39 1.64 -22.75
N THR A 20 26.23 2.42 -22.07
CA THR A 20 27.67 2.25 -22.20
C THR A 20 28.03 0.83 -21.76
N GLU A 21 28.27 -0.04 -22.73
CA GLU A 21 28.93 -1.32 -22.56
C GLU A 21 30.34 -1.07 -22.05
N THR A 22 30.53 -1.21 -20.75
CA THR A 22 31.83 -1.58 -20.19
C THR A 22 31.75 -3.03 -19.77
N ASP A 23 31.85 -3.91 -20.77
CA ASP A 23 32.18 -5.31 -20.56
C ASP A 23 33.69 -5.41 -20.32
N ILE A 24 34.07 -5.56 -19.05
CA ILE A 24 35.29 -6.28 -18.67
C ILE A 24 34.88 -7.18 -17.51
N HIS A 25 34.80 -8.48 -17.81
CA HIS A 25 34.68 -9.60 -16.88
C HIS A 25 35.72 -9.47 -15.75
N SER A 26 35.30 -8.85 -14.64
CA SER A 26 35.86 -9.15 -13.33
C SER A 26 34.73 -9.78 -12.54
N PRO A 27 34.88 -11.04 -12.11
CA PRO A 27 33.88 -11.64 -11.25
C PRO A 27 33.70 -10.78 -9.98
N TRP A 28 32.46 -10.49 -9.61
CA TRP A 28 32.23 -9.60 -8.47
C TRP A 28 32.51 -10.38 -7.19
N GLY A 29 33.42 -9.89 -6.35
CA GLY A 29 33.55 -10.42 -4.99
C GLY A 29 32.20 -10.30 -4.25
N LEU A 30 31.83 -11.30 -3.44
CA LEU A 30 30.54 -11.33 -2.74
C LEU A 30 30.25 -10.04 -1.95
N GLN A 31 31.28 -9.43 -1.36
CA GLN A 31 31.16 -8.16 -0.66
C GLN A 31 30.72 -7.00 -1.57
N GLN A 32 31.21 -6.96 -2.81
CA GLN A 32 30.82 -5.96 -3.81
C GLN A 32 29.38 -6.20 -4.28
N ALA A 33 28.98 -7.46 -4.50
CA ALA A 33 27.60 -7.82 -4.83
C ALA A 33 26.62 -7.38 -3.73
N VAL A 34 26.94 -7.66 -2.46
CA VAL A 34 26.11 -7.23 -1.31
C VAL A 34 26.03 -5.70 -1.21
N LYS A 35 27.13 -4.99 -1.49
CA LYS A 35 27.13 -3.51 -1.51
C LYS A 35 26.21 -2.97 -2.60
N GLU A 36 26.24 -3.55 -3.80
CA GLU A 36 25.34 -3.13 -4.88
C GLU A 36 23.87 -3.43 -4.54
N ILE A 37 23.59 -4.60 -3.94
CA ILE A 37 22.23 -4.95 -3.49
C ILE A 37 21.70 -3.91 -2.49
N LYS A 38 22.53 -3.51 -1.54
CA LYS A 38 22.21 -2.48 -0.55
C LYS A 38 21.91 -1.13 -1.22
N ASN A 39 22.78 -0.67 -2.12
CA ASN A 39 22.60 0.60 -2.83
C ASN A 39 21.31 0.61 -3.67
N ALA A 40 20.98 -0.53 -4.30
CA ALA A 40 19.75 -0.69 -5.06
C ALA A 40 18.49 -0.62 -4.17
N PHE A 41 18.54 -1.17 -2.95
CA PHE A 41 17.45 -1.01 -1.97
C PHE A 41 17.31 0.43 -1.48
N GLU A 42 18.41 1.13 -1.20
CA GLU A 42 18.39 2.55 -0.82
C GLU A 42 17.81 3.41 -1.95
N THR A 43 18.17 3.10 -3.20
CA THR A 43 17.61 3.77 -4.39
C THR A 43 16.11 3.49 -4.55
N SER A 44 15.68 2.23 -4.37
CA SER A 44 14.27 1.85 -4.37
C SER A 44 13.47 2.58 -3.30
N PHE A 45 14.03 2.75 -2.10
CA PHE A 45 13.44 3.55 -1.03
C PHE A 45 13.25 5.01 -1.44
N ILE A 46 14.23 5.62 -2.11
CA ILE A 46 14.12 7.00 -2.63
C ILE A 46 13.00 7.11 -3.66
N TYR A 47 12.85 6.15 -4.57
CA TYR A 47 11.75 6.16 -5.55
C TYR A 47 10.36 6.04 -4.91
N GLY A 48 10.27 5.40 -3.75
CA GLY A 48 9.02 5.35 -2.98
C GLY A 48 8.66 6.64 -2.22
N GLN A 49 9.57 7.63 -2.12
CA GLN A 49 9.34 8.83 -1.33
C GLN A 49 8.23 9.71 -1.88
N GLU A 50 8.11 9.81 -3.21
CA GLU A 50 7.02 10.54 -3.85
C GLU A 50 5.66 9.98 -3.41
N VAL A 51 5.47 8.67 -3.58
CA VAL A 51 4.24 7.97 -3.18
C VAL A 51 4.01 8.11 -1.67
N SER A 52 5.07 8.04 -0.87
CA SER A 52 5.01 8.29 0.57
C SER A 52 4.48 9.68 0.92
N ILE A 53 4.82 10.71 0.12
CA ILE A 53 4.33 12.09 0.32
C ILE A 53 2.85 12.17 -0.08
N LEU A 54 2.47 11.59 -1.22
CA LEU A 54 1.09 11.55 -1.70
C LEU A 54 0.14 10.82 -0.72
N LEU A 55 0.64 9.75 -0.09
CA LEU A 55 -0.06 8.99 0.95
C LEU A 55 0.09 9.58 2.35
N GLU A 56 0.88 10.65 2.52
CA GLU A 56 1.16 11.28 3.81
C GLU A 56 1.73 10.30 4.86
N ALA A 57 2.49 9.30 4.42
CA ALA A 57 3.00 8.26 5.30
C ALA A 57 3.92 8.86 6.39
N GLY A 58 3.72 8.43 7.64
CA GLY A 58 4.46 8.94 8.79
C GLY A 58 3.88 10.22 9.40
N ARG A 59 2.84 10.83 8.82
CA ARG A 59 2.01 11.79 9.56
C ARG A 59 1.18 11.04 10.60
N LEU A 60 1.23 11.53 11.85
CA LEU A 60 0.43 10.95 12.92
C LEU A 60 -1.05 11.01 12.53
N PRO A 61 -1.82 9.93 12.74
CA PRO A 61 -3.26 10.01 12.65
C PRO A 61 -3.75 11.08 13.62
N TYR A 62 -4.61 11.97 13.12
CA TYR A 62 -5.48 12.82 13.94
C TYR A 62 -4.78 13.83 14.87
N GLN A 63 -4.54 15.03 14.34
CA GLN A 63 -5.10 16.19 15.03
C GLN A 63 -6.40 16.53 14.33
N THR A 64 -7.52 16.46 15.05
CA THR A 64 -8.82 16.84 14.53
C THR A 64 -8.79 18.28 14.06
N THR A 65 -8.57 18.48 12.76
CA THR A 65 -8.77 19.76 12.07
C THR A 65 -10.26 20.10 11.95
N GLY A 66 -11.14 19.31 12.62
CA GLY A 66 -12.58 19.51 12.69
C GLY A 66 -12.99 20.91 13.15
N ALA A 67 -12.19 21.59 13.97
CA ALA A 67 -12.46 22.98 14.34
C ALA A 67 -12.32 23.95 13.14
N LYS A 68 -11.25 23.84 12.34
CA LYS A 68 -11.03 24.73 11.18
C LYS A 68 -12.01 24.42 10.05
N PHE A 69 -12.33 23.14 9.82
CA PHE A 69 -13.33 22.75 8.83
C PHE A 69 -14.75 23.14 9.25
N LYS A 70 -15.12 23.01 10.53
CA LYS A 70 -16.43 23.48 11.02
C LYS A 70 -16.59 25.00 10.81
N VAL A 71 -15.52 25.78 11.01
CA VAL A 71 -15.51 27.23 10.73
C VAL A 71 -15.60 27.52 9.23
N LEU A 72 -14.86 26.79 8.37
CA LEU A 72 -14.90 26.98 6.92
C LEU A 72 -16.28 26.60 6.32
N VAL A 73 -16.86 25.48 6.79
CA VAL A 73 -18.20 25.01 6.41
C VAL A 73 -19.28 25.98 6.90
N SER A 74 -19.13 26.52 8.11
CA SER A 74 -20.04 27.56 8.62
C SER A 74 -19.97 28.86 7.80
N ARG A 75 -18.77 29.26 7.34
CA ARG A 75 -18.56 30.50 6.57
C ARG A 75 -19.01 30.44 5.11
N LEU A 76 -18.95 29.26 4.48
CA LEU A 76 -19.40 29.09 3.10
C LEU A 76 -20.92 28.91 3.01
N VAL A 77 -21.55 28.33 4.04
CA VAL A 77 -23.01 28.22 4.14
C VAL A 77 -23.64 29.56 4.51
N SER A 78 -22.98 30.42 5.28
CA SER A 78 -23.48 31.78 5.58
C SER A 78 -23.60 32.71 4.37
N LEU A 79 -23.04 32.34 3.22
CA LEU A 79 -23.21 33.06 1.95
C LEU A 79 -24.47 32.64 1.17
N ALA A 80 -25.16 31.57 1.59
CA ALA A 80 -26.44 31.15 1.05
C ALA A 80 -27.48 31.07 2.19
N VAL A 81 -28.18 32.20 2.39
CA VAL A 81 -29.35 32.44 3.27
C VAL A 81 -29.07 32.73 4.76
N PRO A 82 -29.73 33.75 5.39
CA PRO A 82 -29.57 34.09 6.82
C PRO A 82 -30.57 33.37 7.76
N PHE A 83 -30.15 33.23 9.03
CA PHE A 83 -30.84 32.69 10.25
C PHE A 83 -30.98 31.16 10.36
N ALA A 84 -30.76 30.47 11.50
CA ALA A 84 -30.30 30.83 12.86
C ALA A 84 -29.76 29.55 13.56
N MET A 85 -28.87 29.73 14.54
CA MET A 85 -28.34 28.67 15.40
C MET A 85 -29.17 28.49 16.69
N SER A 86 -29.43 27.24 17.10
CA SER A 86 -29.48 26.73 18.49
C SER A 86 -29.72 25.20 18.43
N SER A 87 -29.09 24.28 19.16
CA SER A 87 -28.56 24.31 20.52
C SER A 87 -27.56 23.15 20.77
N GLN A 88 -26.61 23.43 21.66
CA GLN A 88 -26.02 22.64 22.77
C GLN A 88 -25.70 21.12 22.69
N HIS A 89 -24.54 20.83 23.29
CA HIS A 89 -23.76 19.58 23.42
C HIS A 89 -24.39 18.52 24.37
N PRO A 90 -23.87 17.26 24.41
CA PRO A 90 -22.80 16.94 25.37
C PRO A 90 -21.59 16.18 24.77
N ALA A 91 -20.58 16.00 25.61
CA ALA A 91 -19.19 15.67 25.34
C ALA A 91 -18.92 14.19 24.99
N PHE A 92 -17.85 13.93 24.22
CA PHE A 92 -17.22 12.62 24.17
C PHE A 92 -15.78 12.71 24.70
N VAL A 93 -15.48 11.70 25.51
CA VAL A 93 -14.37 11.51 26.44
C VAL A 93 -13.00 11.59 25.77
N GLN A 94 -12.09 12.35 26.38
CA GLN A 94 -10.65 12.28 26.13
C GLN A 94 -10.14 10.89 26.50
N SER A 95 -9.52 10.18 25.55
CA SER A 95 -8.69 9.03 25.87
C SER A 95 -7.22 9.35 25.67
N SER A 96 -6.53 9.38 26.82
CA SER A 96 -5.14 9.08 27.13
C SER A 96 -4.03 9.30 26.07
N ARG A 97 -3.13 10.22 26.45
CA ARG A 97 -1.75 10.35 25.95
C ARG A 97 -1.05 8.99 25.96
N SER A 98 -0.46 8.63 24.82
CA SER A 98 0.65 7.66 24.77
C SER A 98 1.82 8.30 24.03
N ALA A 99 2.95 8.39 24.72
CA ALA A 99 4.19 8.96 24.22
C ALA A 99 4.88 7.97 23.27
N SER A 100 5.24 8.42 22.06
CA SER A 100 6.19 7.70 21.22
C SER A 100 7.16 8.67 20.56
N LYS A 101 8.44 8.36 20.72
CA LYS A 101 9.63 9.14 20.35
C LYS A 101 9.56 9.62 18.89
N LYS A 102 9.79 10.92 18.72
CA LYS A 102 10.00 11.61 17.43
C LYS A 102 11.20 10.96 16.72
N MET A 103 10.94 10.21 15.65
CA MET A 103 11.99 9.65 14.79
C MET A 103 12.55 10.80 13.95
N LYS A 104 13.64 11.41 14.43
CA LYS A 104 14.42 12.42 13.72
C LYS A 104 15.22 11.75 12.59
N SER A 105 14.60 11.55 11.43
CA SER A 105 15.35 11.26 10.19
C SER A 105 14.76 11.91 8.94
N SER A 106 13.59 12.57 9.02
CA SER A 106 12.92 13.17 7.85
C SER A 106 13.40 14.60 7.48
N LYS A 107 14.37 15.20 8.18
CA LYS A 107 14.67 16.63 8.01
C LYS A 107 15.75 16.96 6.96
N VAL A 108 16.51 15.99 6.45
CA VAL A 108 17.75 16.29 5.70
C VAL A 108 17.66 16.11 4.18
N VAL A 109 16.56 15.58 3.62
CA VAL A 109 16.46 15.34 2.16
C VAL A 109 15.27 16.02 1.49
N CYS A 110 14.39 16.69 2.25
CA CYS A 110 13.25 17.43 1.69
C CYS A 110 13.61 18.80 1.08
N ASP A 111 14.88 19.20 1.06
CA ASP A 111 15.28 20.50 0.49
C ASP A 111 15.36 20.52 -1.04
N ASN A 112 15.34 19.36 -1.70
CA ASN A 112 15.41 19.26 -3.18
C ASN A 112 14.03 19.23 -3.89
N TYR A 113 12.94 19.30 -3.13
CA TYR A 113 11.57 19.50 -3.65
C TYR A 113 10.96 20.73 -3.00
N LYS A 114 11.64 21.87 -3.11
CA LYS A 114 11.00 23.16 -2.86
C LYS A 114 10.39 23.66 -4.16
N GLU A 115 9.16 24.15 -4.03
CA GLU A 115 8.37 24.84 -5.06
C GLU A 115 7.39 23.97 -5.87
N VAL A 116 6.46 23.33 -5.15
CA VAL A 116 5.06 23.34 -5.60
C VAL A 116 4.21 23.85 -4.45
N ASP A 117 4.21 25.17 -4.25
CA ASP A 117 3.10 25.85 -3.58
C ASP A 117 1.91 25.97 -4.55
N ARG A 118 1.42 24.82 -5.01
CA ARG A 118 0.02 24.71 -5.43
C ARG A 118 -0.70 24.21 -4.18
N LYS A 119 -1.80 24.88 -3.82
CA LYS A 119 -2.75 24.47 -2.77
C LYS A 119 -3.36 23.08 -3.04
N SER A 120 -2.57 22.02 -3.14
CA SER A 120 -3.09 20.66 -3.09
C SER A 120 -3.51 20.44 -1.65
N CYS A 121 -4.83 20.33 -1.44
CA CYS A 121 -5.31 19.65 -0.25
C CYS A 121 -4.67 18.26 -0.25
N HIS A 122 -4.36 17.70 0.90
CA HIS A 122 -3.83 16.34 0.93
C HIS A 122 -4.97 15.32 0.84
N LEU A 123 -4.69 14.10 0.37
CA LEU A 123 -5.71 13.05 0.19
C LEU A 123 -6.49 12.80 1.48
N SER A 124 -5.80 12.71 2.63
CA SER A 124 -6.48 12.49 3.92
C SER A 124 -7.44 13.63 4.28
N SER A 125 -7.06 14.88 3.99
CA SER A 125 -7.88 16.05 4.27
C SER A 125 -9.13 16.11 3.39
N THR A 126 -9.02 15.66 2.13
CA THR A 126 -10.15 15.60 1.19
C THR A 126 -11.14 14.52 1.63
N LEU A 127 -10.65 13.35 2.02
CA LEU A 127 -11.48 12.26 2.55
C LEU A 127 -12.19 12.67 3.85
N GLU A 128 -11.51 13.36 4.76
CA GLU A 128 -12.13 13.88 5.98
C GLU A 128 -13.18 14.95 5.67
N LYS A 129 -12.90 15.84 4.72
CA LYS A 129 -13.85 16.85 4.26
C LYS A 129 -15.11 16.20 3.68
N LEU A 130 -14.96 15.16 2.85
CA LEU A 130 -16.07 14.36 2.32
C LEU A 130 -16.89 13.76 3.46
N ARG A 131 -16.24 13.07 4.41
CA ARG A 131 -16.88 12.47 5.59
C ARG A 131 -17.69 13.50 6.40
N VAL A 132 -17.18 14.71 6.60
CA VAL A 132 -17.88 15.77 7.32
C VAL A 132 -19.14 16.21 6.56
N TRP A 133 -19.05 16.39 5.25
CA TRP A 133 -20.21 16.75 4.43
C TRP A 133 -21.24 15.63 4.35
N GLU A 134 -20.82 14.37 4.27
CA GLU A 134 -21.69 13.20 4.31
C GLU A 134 -22.44 13.08 5.63
N LYS A 135 -21.75 13.32 6.75
CA LYS A 135 -22.40 13.36 8.05
C LYS A 135 -23.45 14.48 8.09
N LYS A 136 -23.16 15.64 7.52
CA LYS A 136 -24.13 16.74 7.44
C LYS A 136 -25.32 16.37 6.56
N LEU A 137 -25.08 15.77 5.39
CA LEU A 137 -26.11 15.27 4.49
C LEU A 137 -27.06 14.32 5.22
N TYR A 138 -26.51 13.36 5.97
CA TYR A 138 -27.30 12.42 6.77
C TYR A 138 -28.22 13.12 7.77
N GLU A 139 -27.73 14.13 8.50
CA GLU A 139 -28.57 14.87 9.46
C GLU A 139 -29.69 15.66 8.77
N GLU A 140 -29.42 16.30 7.62
CA GLU A 140 -30.46 17.02 6.87
C GLU A 140 -31.51 16.07 6.27
N VAL A 141 -31.10 14.92 5.73
CA VAL A 141 -32.02 13.86 5.27
C VAL A 141 -32.89 13.36 6.41
N LYS A 142 -32.32 13.18 7.61
CA LYS A 142 -33.10 12.78 8.79
C LYS A 142 -34.13 13.85 9.19
N VAL A 143 -33.81 15.14 9.07
CA VAL A 143 -34.78 16.22 9.33
C VAL A 143 -35.91 16.21 8.29
N GLU A 144 -35.57 16.09 7.01
CA GLU A 144 -36.55 15.99 5.91
C GLU A 144 -37.51 14.82 6.11
N GLU A 145 -36.98 13.62 6.38
CA GLU A 145 -37.77 12.41 6.58
C GLU A 145 -38.73 12.54 7.78
N ASN A 146 -38.26 13.10 8.90
CA ASN A 146 -39.11 13.35 10.06
C ASN A 146 -40.28 14.32 9.74
N LEU A 147 -40.02 15.35 8.93
CA LEU A 147 -41.06 16.28 8.47
C LEU A 147 -42.03 15.60 7.50
N ARG A 148 -41.53 14.72 6.63
CA ARG A 148 -42.33 13.93 5.68
C ARG A 148 -43.29 12.99 6.41
N VAL A 149 -42.83 12.33 7.47
CA VAL A 149 -43.68 11.51 8.35
C VAL A 149 -44.79 12.36 9.01
N CYS A 150 -44.47 13.58 9.46
CA CYS A 150 -45.48 14.50 10.01
C CYS A 150 -46.49 14.95 8.93
N TYR A 151 -46.02 15.26 7.72
CA TYR A 151 -46.85 15.60 6.58
C TYR A 151 -47.83 14.48 6.24
N ASP A 152 -47.36 13.24 6.15
CA ASP A 152 -48.21 12.09 5.82
C ASP A 152 -49.31 11.85 6.86
N LYS A 153 -49.00 12.08 8.15
CA LYS A 153 -49.99 11.99 9.24
C LYS A 153 -51.08 13.06 9.10
N GLU A 154 -50.68 14.31 8.87
CA GLU A 154 -51.62 15.43 8.70
C GLU A 154 -52.43 15.33 7.41
N TRP A 155 -51.83 14.88 6.31
CA TRP A 155 -52.54 14.61 5.06
C TRP A 155 -53.61 13.53 5.23
N LYS A 156 -53.27 12.41 5.88
CA LYS A 156 -54.25 11.37 6.23
C LYS A 156 -55.35 11.88 7.16
N ARG A 157 -55.03 12.83 8.06
CA ARG A 157 -56.04 13.48 8.92
C ARG A 157 -56.97 14.37 8.11
N LEU A 158 -56.43 15.18 7.20
CA LEU A 158 -57.21 16.04 6.32
C LEU A 158 -58.20 15.22 5.49
N LYS A 159 -57.74 14.14 4.85
CA LYS A 159 -58.58 13.24 4.08
C LYS A 159 -59.75 12.68 4.90
N ARG A 160 -59.49 12.22 6.14
CA ARG A 160 -60.54 11.73 7.03
C ARG A 160 -61.53 12.80 7.51
N LEU A 161 -61.12 14.06 7.60
CA LEU A 161 -62.03 15.16 7.95
C LEU A 161 -62.94 15.50 6.78
N ASP A 162 -62.38 15.51 5.57
CA ASP A 162 -63.10 15.71 4.32
C ASP A 162 -64.13 14.60 4.07
N ASP A 163 -63.71 13.33 4.16
CA ASP A 163 -64.56 12.14 3.98
C ASP A 163 -65.75 12.09 4.96
N ARG A 164 -65.60 12.70 6.15
CA ARG A 164 -66.63 12.71 7.21
C ARG A 164 -67.48 13.97 7.23
N GLY A 165 -67.26 14.91 6.31
CA GLY A 165 -67.99 16.18 6.27
C GLY A 165 -67.79 17.02 7.53
N ALA A 166 -66.56 17.09 8.05
CA ALA A 166 -66.24 17.92 9.21
C ALA A 166 -66.48 19.42 8.92
N GLU A 167 -66.59 20.23 9.98
CA GLU A 167 -66.78 21.68 9.85
C GLU A 167 -65.67 22.34 9.01
N SER A 168 -66.05 23.25 8.11
CA SER A 168 -65.11 23.96 7.20
C SER A 168 -63.90 24.53 7.94
N THR A 169 -64.11 25.15 9.10
CA THR A 169 -63.03 25.77 9.87
C THR A 169 -61.97 24.75 10.35
N GLN A 170 -62.36 23.50 10.62
CA GLN A 170 -61.44 22.44 11.02
C GLN A 170 -60.66 21.88 9.81
N ILE A 171 -61.32 21.79 8.66
CA ILE A 171 -60.69 21.42 7.37
C ILE A 171 -59.65 22.49 7.01
N ASP A 172 -60.01 23.77 7.06
CA ASP A 172 -59.15 24.90 6.74
C ASP A 172 -57.90 24.96 7.63
N ARG A 173 -58.06 24.74 8.94
CA ARG A 173 -56.94 24.66 9.90
C ARG A 173 -55.98 23.51 9.58
N THR A 174 -56.53 22.34 9.23
CA THR A 174 -55.72 21.17 8.88
C THR A 174 -55.01 21.38 7.55
N GLN A 175 -55.69 21.96 6.56
CA GLN A 175 -55.10 22.32 5.27
C GLN A 175 -53.98 23.36 5.42
N ALA A 176 -54.14 24.35 6.28
CA ALA A 176 -53.07 25.31 6.61
C ALA A 176 -51.86 24.62 7.25
N SER A 177 -52.08 23.63 8.13
CA SER A 177 -51.02 22.83 8.74
C SER A 177 -50.26 22.00 7.70
N VAL A 178 -50.97 21.36 6.76
CA VAL A 178 -50.37 20.64 5.63
C VAL A 178 -49.53 21.58 4.75
N LYS A 179 -50.07 22.73 4.36
CA LYS A 179 -49.33 23.74 3.58
C LYS A 179 -48.07 24.23 4.32
N SER A 180 -48.15 24.43 5.63
CA SER A 180 -47.01 24.79 6.47
C SER A 180 -45.93 23.69 6.46
N LEU A 181 -46.32 22.42 6.57
CA LEU A 181 -45.38 21.30 6.52
C LEU A 181 -44.69 21.18 5.16
N ILE A 182 -45.40 21.35 4.05
CA ILE A 182 -44.80 21.39 2.71
C ILE A 182 -43.73 22.48 2.63
N SER A 183 -44.03 23.69 3.11
CA SER A 183 -43.05 24.79 3.14
C SER A 183 -41.85 24.46 4.03
N LYS A 184 -42.05 23.78 5.17
CA LYS A 184 -40.96 23.33 6.04
C LYS A 184 -40.09 22.24 5.41
N ILE A 185 -40.68 21.31 4.64
CA ILE A 185 -39.95 20.23 3.94
C ILE A 185 -39.07 20.80 2.81
N LYS A 186 -39.51 21.87 2.14
CA LYS A 186 -38.71 22.50 1.08
C LYS A 186 -37.32 22.95 1.57
N VAL A 187 -37.22 23.40 2.82
CA VAL A 187 -35.96 23.91 3.40
C VAL A 187 -34.86 22.82 3.46
N PRO A 188 -35.04 21.68 4.15
CA PRO A 188 -34.03 20.63 4.17
C PRO A 188 -33.85 19.98 2.79
N VAL A 189 -34.87 19.89 1.92
CA VAL A 189 -34.69 19.42 0.53
C VAL A 189 -33.67 20.30 -0.21
N SER A 190 -33.80 21.63 -0.15
CA SER A 190 -32.83 22.54 -0.76
C SER A 190 -31.45 22.44 -0.09
N ALA A 191 -31.38 22.22 1.23
CA ALA A 191 -30.10 22.01 1.92
C ALA A 191 -29.41 20.71 1.49
N ILE A 192 -30.16 19.61 1.35
CA ILE A 192 -29.70 18.31 0.85
C ILE A 192 -29.13 18.45 -0.56
N GLU A 193 -29.83 19.17 -1.45
CA GLU A 193 -29.36 19.45 -2.82
C GLU A 193 -28.04 20.22 -2.81
N ALA A 194 -27.97 21.32 -2.05
CA ALA A 194 -26.76 22.13 -1.95
C ALA A 194 -25.56 21.36 -1.37
N ILE A 195 -25.79 20.53 -0.34
CA ILE A 195 -24.75 19.66 0.24
C ILE A 195 -24.30 18.61 -0.77
N SER A 196 -25.24 17.99 -1.49
CA SER A 196 -24.93 16.95 -2.49
C SER A 196 -24.08 17.52 -3.64
N ILE A 197 -24.43 18.69 -4.16
CA ILE A 197 -23.62 19.41 -5.16
C ILE A 197 -22.20 19.66 -4.61
N ARG A 198 -22.08 20.03 -3.33
CA ARG A 198 -20.77 20.25 -2.71
C ARG A 198 -19.94 18.97 -2.59
N ILE A 199 -20.56 17.85 -2.21
CA ILE A 199 -19.91 16.52 -2.16
C ILE A 199 -19.44 16.12 -3.56
N HIS A 200 -20.28 16.24 -4.58
CA HIS A 200 -19.92 15.94 -5.96
C HIS A 200 -18.72 16.77 -6.41
N LYS A 201 -18.71 18.08 -6.13
CA LYS A 201 -17.56 18.95 -6.45
C LYS A 201 -16.25 18.48 -5.80
N ILE A 202 -16.30 18.10 -4.52
CA ILE A 202 -15.09 17.61 -3.82
C ILE A 202 -14.63 16.27 -4.40
N ARG A 203 -15.56 15.36 -4.71
CA ARG A 203 -15.26 14.05 -5.30
C ARG A 203 -14.67 14.17 -6.71
N ASP A 204 -15.32 14.94 -7.58
CA ASP A 204 -15.06 14.95 -9.01
C ASP A 204 -13.91 15.88 -9.40
N GLU A 205 -13.66 16.95 -8.62
CA GLU A 205 -12.56 17.89 -8.87
C GLU A 205 -11.36 17.62 -7.97
N GLU A 206 -11.55 17.57 -6.64
CA GLU A 206 -10.43 17.50 -5.68
C GLU A 206 -9.90 16.06 -5.54
N LEU A 207 -10.78 15.11 -5.18
CA LEU A 207 -10.40 13.72 -4.94
C LEU A 207 -9.92 13.03 -6.22
N GLN A 208 -10.61 13.25 -7.34
CA GLN A 208 -10.21 12.67 -8.64
C GLN A 208 -8.77 13.04 -9.00
N GLY A 209 -8.41 14.32 -8.88
CA GLY A 209 -7.05 14.78 -9.17
C GLY A 209 -6.00 14.09 -8.29
N GLN A 210 -6.26 14.00 -6.99
CA GLN A 210 -5.35 13.34 -6.03
C GLN A 210 -5.20 11.84 -6.28
N VAL A 211 -6.30 11.16 -6.63
CA VAL A 211 -6.27 9.73 -6.98
C VAL A 211 -5.48 9.51 -8.26
N ASN A 212 -5.68 10.35 -9.28
CA ASN A 212 -4.93 10.28 -10.53
C ASN A 212 -3.42 10.48 -10.28
N GLU A 213 -3.04 11.50 -9.51
CA GLU A 213 -1.64 11.74 -9.12
C GLU A 213 -1.04 10.53 -8.37
N LEU A 214 -1.79 9.92 -7.45
CA LEU A 214 -1.34 8.73 -6.72
C LEU A 214 -1.13 7.53 -7.64
N ILE A 215 -2.05 7.26 -8.57
CA ILE A 215 -1.92 6.16 -9.53
C ILE A 215 -0.72 6.38 -10.45
N ILE A 216 -0.52 7.61 -10.94
CA ILE A 216 0.65 7.98 -11.76
C ILE A 216 1.95 7.80 -10.97
N GLY A 217 1.99 8.28 -9.71
CA GLY A 217 3.14 8.14 -8.82
C GLY A 217 3.48 6.67 -8.54
N LEU A 218 2.48 5.83 -8.30
CA LEU A 218 2.64 4.38 -8.12
C LEU A 218 3.17 3.71 -9.39
N SER A 219 2.61 4.02 -10.57
CA SER A 219 3.07 3.51 -11.86
C SER A 219 4.55 3.86 -12.09
N ARG A 220 4.92 5.13 -11.85
CA ARG A 220 6.32 5.59 -11.92
C ARG A 220 7.22 4.86 -10.94
N MET A 221 6.79 4.70 -9.69
CA MET A 221 7.53 3.97 -8.66
C MET A 221 7.81 2.53 -9.11
N TRP A 222 6.81 1.78 -9.59
CA TRP A 222 6.99 0.41 -10.08
C TRP A 222 8.00 0.35 -11.23
N LYS A 223 7.87 1.25 -12.23
CA LYS A 223 8.81 1.34 -13.36
C LYS A 223 10.27 1.54 -12.92
N LEU A 224 10.49 2.33 -11.88
CA LEU A 224 11.83 2.61 -11.37
C LEU A 224 12.37 1.46 -10.50
N ILE A 225 11.53 0.86 -9.65
CA ILE A 225 11.92 -0.26 -8.77
C ILE A 225 12.31 -1.52 -9.58
N ILE A 226 11.67 -1.76 -10.74
CA ILE A 226 12.09 -2.83 -11.67
C ILE A 226 13.59 -2.74 -11.98
N LYS A 227 14.12 -1.53 -12.21
CA LYS A 227 15.54 -1.31 -12.49
C LYS A 227 16.42 -1.69 -11.29
N CYS A 228 15.95 -1.45 -10.07
CA CYS A 228 16.66 -1.83 -8.84
C CYS A 228 16.73 -3.36 -8.71
N HIS A 229 15.62 -4.08 -8.90
CA HIS A 229 15.60 -5.54 -8.81
C HIS A 229 16.44 -6.22 -9.90
N ARG A 230 16.45 -5.69 -11.13
CA ARG A 230 17.37 -6.13 -12.19
C ARG A 230 18.83 -6.00 -11.79
N LYS A 231 19.22 -4.85 -11.20
CA LYS A 231 20.59 -4.63 -10.72
C LYS A 231 20.95 -5.61 -9.61
N GLN A 232 20.05 -5.83 -8.66
CA GLN A 232 20.22 -6.80 -7.58
C GLN A 232 20.40 -8.23 -8.11
N LEU A 233 19.58 -8.63 -9.08
CA LEU A 233 19.66 -9.92 -9.73
C LEU A 233 20.98 -10.11 -10.49
N LYS A 234 21.41 -9.12 -11.27
CA LYS A 234 22.70 -9.15 -11.97
C LYS A 234 23.87 -9.23 -10.98
N ALA A 235 23.82 -8.45 -9.90
CA ALA A 235 24.86 -8.43 -8.88
C ALA A 235 25.05 -9.80 -8.20
N ILE A 236 23.96 -10.49 -7.85
CA ILE A 236 24.05 -11.81 -7.19
C ILE A 236 24.43 -12.92 -8.17
N LYS A 237 23.94 -12.89 -9.42
CA LYS A 237 24.29 -13.89 -10.45
C LYS A 237 25.76 -13.84 -10.83
N ASN A 238 26.34 -12.63 -10.83
CA ASN A 238 27.74 -12.39 -11.19
C ASN A 238 28.71 -12.50 -9.99
N ALA A 239 28.20 -12.78 -8.79
CA ALA A 239 29.04 -12.91 -7.60
C ALA A 239 29.87 -14.21 -7.65
N GLU A 240 31.17 -14.11 -7.41
CA GLU A 240 32.03 -15.28 -7.20
C GLU A 240 31.61 -16.08 -5.98
N THR A 241 31.79 -17.39 -6.06
CA THR A 241 31.73 -18.30 -4.91
C THR A 241 32.81 -17.91 -3.90
N CYS A 242 32.45 -17.15 -2.87
CA CYS A 242 33.28 -17.06 -1.66
C CYS A 242 33.18 -18.37 -0.88
N VAL A 243 33.88 -19.41 -1.34
CA VAL A 243 33.89 -20.73 -0.69
C VAL A 243 35.31 -21.24 -0.54
N HIS A 244 36.18 -20.43 0.05
CA HIS A 244 37.29 -20.96 0.83
C HIS A 244 37.20 -20.44 2.25
N VAL A 245 36.30 -21.04 3.04
CA VAL A 245 36.47 -21.09 4.50
C VAL A 245 37.40 -22.27 4.78
N ALA A 246 38.62 -22.21 4.24
CA ALA A 246 39.68 -23.11 4.66
C ALA A 246 40.21 -22.60 6.00
N GLY A 247 40.12 -23.43 7.05
CA GLY A 247 41.05 -23.39 8.17
C GLY A 247 41.11 -22.14 9.05
N MET A 248 40.15 -21.22 9.01
CA MET A 248 40.15 -20.08 9.93
C MET A 248 39.63 -20.50 11.31
N HIS A 249 40.55 -21.03 12.12
CA HIS A 249 40.42 -20.99 13.58
C HIS A 249 39.91 -19.59 13.98
N ALA A 250 38.85 -19.56 14.78
CA ALA A 250 38.13 -18.38 15.26
C ALA A 250 37.10 -17.73 14.31
N SER A 251 35.90 -18.31 14.26
CA SER A 251 34.67 -17.52 14.11
C SER A 251 33.89 -17.50 15.42
N LYS A 252 34.31 -16.64 16.36
CA LYS A 252 33.52 -16.31 17.56
C LYS A 252 32.11 -15.80 17.18
N GLY A 253 31.24 -15.70 18.18
CA GLY A 253 29.79 -15.42 18.10
C GLY A 253 29.25 -14.28 17.19
N PRO A 254 29.99 -13.23 16.76
CA PRO A 254 29.45 -12.21 15.85
C PRO A 254 28.89 -12.73 14.51
N ARG A 255 29.55 -13.69 13.85
CA ARG A 255 29.10 -14.22 12.55
C ARG A 255 27.81 -15.06 12.66
N LEU A 256 27.67 -15.83 13.74
CA LEU A 256 26.45 -16.61 14.03
C LEU A 256 25.25 -15.68 14.34
N ARG A 257 25.49 -14.59 15.09
CA ARG A 257 24.47 -13.57 15.38
C ARG A 257 24.02 -12.84 14.12
N ALA A 258 24.94 -12.56 13.18
CA ALA A 258 24.60 -11.91 11.92
C ALA A 258 23.68 -12.79 11.04
N ALA A 259 23.95 -14.09 10.93
CA ALA A 259 23.11 -15.03 10.18
C ALA A 259 21.69 -15.16 10.78
N LYS A 260 21.59 -15.29 12.12
CA LYS A 260 20.31 -15.31 12.85
C LYS A 260 19.51 -14.03 12.68
N ASN A 261 20.19 -12.88 12.74
CA ASN A 261 19.55 -11.59 12.51
C ASN A 261 19.07 -11.45 11.06
N LEU A 262 19.86 -11.91 10.08
CA LEU A 262 19.48 -11.90 8.67
C LEU A 262 18.23 -12.74 8.43
N GLU A 263 18.18 -13.99 8.93
CA GLU A 263 16.99 -14.85 8.85
C GLU A 263 15.75 -14.16 9.43
N LYS A 264 15.88 -13.60 10.64
CA LYS A 264 14.80 -12.88 11.32
C LYS A 264 14.30 -11.67 10.51
N GLU A 265 15.22 -10.87 9.96
CA GLU A 265 14.83 -9.72 9.13
C GLU A 265 14.24 -10.15 7.78
N THR A 266 14.67 -11.28 7.20
CA THR A 266 14.06 -11.87 5.99
C THR A 266 12.60 -12.26 6.24
N TRP A 267 12.29 -12.91 7.37
CA TRP A 267 10.91 -13.23 7.75
C TRP A 267 10.05 -11.97 7.92
N LYS A 268 10.60 -10.95 8.60
CA LYS A 268 9.92 -9.66 8.76
C LYS A 268 9.73 -8.95 7.43
N TRP A 269 10.68 -9.07 6.50
CA TRP A 269 10.59 -8.47 5.17
C TRP A 269 9.41 -9.05 4.40
N ALA A 270 9.26 -10.37 4.33
CA ALA A 270 8.10 -11.01 3.69
C ALA A 270 6.77 -10.53 4.31
N ALA A 271 6.68 -10.51 5.64
CA ALA A 271 5.48 -10.08 6.35
C ALA A 271 5.13 -8.60 6.07
N ARG A 272 6.14 -7.71 6.09
CA ARG A 272 5.94 -6.28 5.81
C ARG A 272 5.56 -6.02 4.36
N PHE A 273 6.16 -6.75 3.43
CA PHE A 273 5.83 -6.66 2.01
C PHE A 273 4.37 -7.05 1.77
N SER A 274 3.96 -8.23 2.24
CA SER A 274 2.57 -8.68 2.12
C SER A 274 1.59 -7.72 2.78
N HIS A 275 1.91 -7.23 3.99
CA HIS A 275 1.07 -6.27 4.69
C HIS A 275 0.92 -4.95 3.92
N TYR A 276 2.00 -4.43 3.33
CA TYR A 276 1.97 -3.23 2.50
C TYR A 276 1.04 -3.40 1.28
N ILE A 277 1.20 -4.49 0.52
CA ILE A 277 0.37 -4.77 -0.66
C ILE A 277 -1.10 -4.95 -0.27
N ARG A 278 -1.40 -5.72 0.78
CA ARG A 278 -2.78 -5.90 1.27
C ARG A 278 -3.42 -4.61 1.75
N THR A 279 -2.65 -3.74 2.40
CA THR A 279 -3.13 -2.43 2.85
C THR A 279 -3.50 -1.54 1.67
N GLN A 280 -2.67 -1.53 0.61
CA GLN A 280 -3.01 -0.82 -0.63
C GLN A 280 -4.28 -1.38 -1.29
N LYS A 281 -4.38 -2.70 -1.47
CA LYS A 281 -5.57 -3.37 -2.00
C LYS A 281 -6.83 -3.00 -1.21
N THR A 282 -6.73 -3.00 0.12
CA THR A 282 -7.85 -2.65 1.01
C THR A 282 -8.24 -1.19 0.87
N PHE A 283 -7.27 -0.27 0.83
CA PHE A 283 -7.53 1.15 0.61
C PHE A 283 -8.29 1.40 -0.69
N VAL A 284 -7.82 0.82 -1.80
CA VAL A 284 -8.46 0.96 -3.11
C VAL A 284 -9.86 0.34 -3.12
N SER A 285 -10.04 -0.83 -2.50
CA SER A 285 -11.35 -1.46 -2.36
C SER A 285 -12.34 -0.62 -1.57
N LEU A 286 -11.92 -0.05 -0.44
CA LEU A 286 -12.76 0.83 0.36
C LEU A 286 -13.18 2.08 -0.42
N LEU A 287 -12.25 2.68 -1.16
CA LEU A 287 -12.52 3.84 -1.99
C LEU A 287 -13.50 3.52 -3.14
N ASN A 288 -13.28 2.41 -3.85
CA ASN A 288 -14.16 1.98 -4.94
C ASN A 288 -15.56 1.63 -4.42
N ASN A 289 -15.65 0.89 -3.31
CA ASN A 289 -16.93 0.54 -2.69
C ASN A 289 -17.68 1.76 -2.17
N TRP A 290 -16.97 2.77 -1.67
CA TRP A 290 -17.57 4.05 -1.30
C TRP A 290 -18.17 4.73 -2.52
N LEU A 291 -17.43 4.85 -3.63
CA LEU A 291 -17.95 5.40 -4.89
C LEU A 291 -19.16 4.64 -5.42
N LEU A 292 -19.10 3.31 -5.46
CA LEU A 292 -20.19 2.46 -5.94
C LEU A 292 -21.51 2.66 -5.19
N ARG A 293 -21.47 3.05 -3.91
CA ARG A 293 -22.69 3.38 -3.13
C ARG A 293 -23.37 4.66 -3.62
N TYR A 294 -22.67 5.56 -4.31
CA TYR A 294 -23.23 6.78 -4.90
C TYR A 294 -23.88 6.56 -6.26
N ILE A 295 -23.70 5.38 -6.87
CA ILE A 295 -24.35 5.07 -8.14
C ILE A 295 -25.84 4.84 -7.84
N SER A 296 -26.70 5.74 -8.34
CA SER A 296 -28.15 5.66 -8.21
C SER A 296 -28.72 4.30 -8.62
N GLU A 297 -29.86 3.93 -8.02
CA GLU A 297 -30.62 2.70 -8.31
C GLU A 297 -30.90 2.51 -9.81
N GLU A 298 -31.03 3.60 -10.57
CA GLU A 298 -31.24 3.61 -12.03
C GLU A 298 -30.07 3.06 -12.84
N LEU A 299 -28.84 3.09 -12.32
CA LEU A 299 -27.65 2.50 -12.96
C LEU A 299 -27.40 1.06 -12.49
N LYS A 300 -28.07 0.58 -11.43
CA LYS A 300 -27.95 -0.81 -10.94
C LYS A 300 -28.67 -1.82 -11.83
N THR A 301 -29.62 -1.36 -12.65
CA THR A 301 -30.37 -2.17 -13.63
C THR A 301 -29.57 -2.46 -14.91
N VAL A 302 -28.42 -1.80 -15.09
CA VAL A 302 -27.51 -1.95 -16.22
C VAL A 302 -26.41 -2.96 -15.88
N ASP A 303 -25.94 -3.75 -16.85
CA ASP A 303 -24.87 -4.73 -16.62
C ASP A 303 -23.56 -4.06 -16.14
N GLU A 304 -22.73 -4.76 -15.37
CA GLU A 304 -21.52 -4.19 -14.77
C GLU A 304 -20.51 -3.68 -15.82
N ALA A 305 -20.39 -4.40 -16.94
CA ALA A 305 -19.56 -3.99 -18.08
C ALA A 305 -20.07 -2.69 -18.75
N ASP A 306 -21.39 -2.50 -18.78
CA ASP A 306 -22.04 -1.35 -19.38
C ASP A 306 -22.02 -0.11 -18.47
N ARG A 307 -21.99 -0.30 -17.14
CA ARG A 307 -21.91 0.80 -16.15
C ARG A 307 -20.60 1.59 -16.22
N PHE A 308 -19.51 0.97 -16.66
CA PHE A 308 -18.17 1.56 -16.70
C PHE A 308 -17.63 1.78 -18.12
N SER A 309 -18.53 1.79 -19.11
CA SER A 309 -18.18 2.09 -20.49
C SER A 309 -17.94 3.59 -20.68
N PRO A 310 -16.83 4.01 -21.32
CA PRO A 310 -16.52 5.41 -21.58
C PRO A 310 -17.44 5.89 -22.71
N GLY A 311 -18.62 6.41 -22.35
CA GLY A 311 -19.61 6.83 -23.33
C GLY A 311 -21.06 6.91 -22.83
N ARG A 312 -21.42 6.25 -21.72
CA ARG A 312 -22.73 6.51 -21.06
C ARG A 312 -22.64 7.79 -20.21
N ILE A 313 -22.92 8.90 -20.90
CA ILE A 313 -23.58 10.12 -20.41
C ILE A 313 -23.41 10.38 -18.90
N GLY A 314 -22.35 11.11 -18.54
CA GLY A 314 -22.33 11.93 -17.32
C GLY A 314 -21.80 11.33 -16.02
N ALA A 315 -21.37 10.06 -15.98
CA ALA A 315 -20.68 9.53 -14.80
C ALA A 315 -19.28 10.15 -14.64
N PRO A 316 -18.92 10.73 -13.48
CA PRO A 316 -17.62 11.34 -13.28
C PRO A 316 -16.46 10.33 -13.46
N ALA A 317 -15.33 10.80 -13.99
CA ALA A 317 -14.24 9.91 -14.38
C ALA A 317 -13.62 9.14 -13.21
N ILE A 318 -13.69 9.67 -11.98
CA ILE A 318 -13.24 8.99 -10.76
C ILE A 318 -13.87 7.60 -10.57
N PHE A 319 -15.13 7.40 -10.98
CA PHE A 319 -15.78 6.08 -10.87
C PHE A 319 -15.09 5.05 -11.76
N VAL A 320 -14.78 5.43 -13.00
CA VAL A 320 -14.08 4.58 -13.96
C VAL A 320 -12.64 4.32 -13.50
N VAL A 321 -11.92 5.37 -13.12
CA VAL A 321 -10.52 5.28 -12.67
C VAL A 321 -10.39 4.38 -11.44
N CYS A 322 -11.23 4.57 -10.41
CA CYS A 322 -11.16 3.76 -9.20
C CYS A 322 -11.59 2.32 -9.43
N ASN A 323 -12.55 2.07 -10.32
CA ASN A 323 -12.95 0.72 -10.68
C ASN A 323 -11.85 -0.02 -11.46
N ASP A 324 -11.26 0.63 -12.46
CA ASP A 324 -10.11 0.10 -13.20
C ASP A 324 -8.94 -0.17 -12.25
N TRP A 325 -8.64 0.77 -11.34
CA TRP A 325 -7.56 0.61 -10.36
C TRP A 325 -7.84 -0.53 -9.38
N HIS A 326 -9.09 -0.67 -8.92
CA HIS A 326 -9.52 -1.78 -8.08
C HIS A 326 -9.29 -3.12 -8.79
N ASN A 327 -9.78 -3.28 -10.02
CA ASN A 327 -9.62 -4.51 -10.78
C ASN A 327 -8.13 -4.79 -11.09
N ALA A 328 -7.35 -3.76 -11.44
CA ALA A 328 -5.93 -3.88 -11.70
C ALA A 328 -5.15 -4.42 -10.48
N ILE A 329 -5.40 -3.89 -9.28
CA ILE A 329 -4.64 -4.27 -8.09
C ILE A 329 -5.10 -5.59 -7.45
N GLN A 330 -6.38 -5.97 -7.56
CA GLN A 330 -6.88 -7.22 -6.99
C GLN A 330 -6.34 -8.47 -7.72
N ASN A 331 -6.09 -8.35 -9.02
CA ASN A 331 -5.65 -9.47 -9.85
C ASN A 331 -4.17 -9.88 -9.64
N ILE A 332 -3.38 -9.06 -8.95
CA ILE A 332 -1.96 -9.30 -8.76
C ILE A 332 -1.73 -9.96 -7.40
N SER A 333 -1.14 -11.16 -7.37
CA SER A 333 -0.82 -11.86 -6.11
C SER A 333 0.60 -11.53 -5.61
N GLU A 334 0.72 -11.23 -4.32
CA GLU A 334 2.01 -11.10 -3.63
C GLU A 334 2.66 -12.45 -3.26
N ASP A 335 1.93 -13.57 -3.41
CA ASP A 335 2.32 -14.84 -2.81
C ASP A 335 3.61 -15.42 -3.42
N GLY A 336 3.85 -15.18 -4.71
CA GLY A 336 5.08 -15.61 -5.38
C GLY A 336 6.33 -14.99 -4.73
N VAL A 337 6.29 -13.68 -4.46
CA VAL A 337 7.36 -12.95 -3.78
C VAL A 337 7.52 -13.46 -2.35
N CYS A 338 6.42 -13.61 -1.61
CA CYS A 338 6.48 -14.12 -0.24
C CYS A 338 7.08 -15.54 -0.18
N ARG A 339 6.67 -16.45 -1.08
CA ARG A 339 7.25 -17.80 -1.17
C ARG A 339 8.74 -17.77 -1.45
N ALA A 340 9.21 -16.93 -2.39
CA ALA A 340 10.64 -16.82 -2.68
C ALA A 340 11.43 -16.30 -1.46
N ILE A 341 10.93 -15.27 -0.78
CA ILE A 341 11.58 -14.73 0.43
C ILE A 341 11.59 -15.79 1.57
N HIS A 342 10.50 -16.55 1.73
CA HIS A 342 10.45 -17.66 2.69
C HIS A 342 11.40 -18.81 2.33
N GLY A 343 11.56 -19.10 1.03
CA GLY A 343 12.58 -20.04 0.54
C GLY A 343 13.99 -19.60 0.95
N PHE A 344 14.33 -18.33 0.70
CA PHE A 344 15.60 -17.74 1.16
C PHE A 344 15.79 -17.83 2.68
N ALA A 345 14.74 -17.51 3.46
CA ALA A 345 14.78 -17.63 4.91
C ALA A 345 15.00 -19.08 5.38
N SER A 346 14.38 -20.05 4.70
CA SER A 346 14.52 -21.47 5.01
C SER A 346 15.93 -21.98 4.68
N SER A 347 16.53 -21.52 3.58
CA SER A 347 17.93 -21.81 3.24
C SER A 347 18.90 -21.22 4.28
N LEU A 348 18.62 -20.01 4.79
CA LEU A 348 19.39 -19.42 5.89
C LEU A 348 19.26 -20.25 7.17
N HIS A 349 18.07 -20.74 7.49
CA HIS A 349 17.83 -21.62 8.63
C HIS A 349 18.64 -22.92 8.50
N HIS A 350 18.56 -23.57 7.33
CA HIS A 350 19.30 -24.80 7.06
C HIS A 350 20.81 -24.63 7.18
N LEU A 351 21.36 -23.52 6.66
CA LEU A 351 22.77 -23.17 6.85
C LEU A 351 23.13 -23.05 8.34
N GLN A 352 22.25 -22.50 9.17
CA GLN A 352 22.50 -22.43 10.61
C GLN A 352 22.49 -23.81 11.27
N GLU A 353 21.58 -24.71 10.90
CA GLU A 353 21.57 -26.08 11.39
C GLU A 353 22.88 -26.80 11.07
N LYS A 354 23.39 -26.67 9.84
CA LYS A 354 24.67 -27.28 9.42
C LYS A 354 25.86 -26.69 10.16
N ARG A 355 25.88 -25.38 10.41
CA ARG A 355 26.92 -24.73 11.22
C ARG A 355 26.87 -25.13 12.69
N GLU A 356 25.67 -25.29 13.24
CA GLU A 356 25.48 -25.75 14.61
C GLU A 356 25.94 -27.21 14.77
N GLU A 357 25.68 -28.05 13.76
CA GLU A 357 26.20 -29.42 13.71
C GLU A 357 27.73 -29.46 13.63
N GLU A 358 28.35 -28.66 12.75
CA GLU A 358 29.81 -28.53 12.70
C GLU A 358 30.38 -28.10 14.06
N ARG A 359 29.75 -27.11 14.72
CA ARG A 359 30.14 -26.66 16.06
C ARG A 359 30.05 -27.78 17.10
N ARG A 360 29.00 -28.60 17.08
CA ARG A 360 28.85 -29.75 17.98
C ARG A 360 29.97 -30.76 17.77
N GLN A 361 30.28 -31.09 16.52
CA GLN A 361 31.35 -32.04 16.20
C GLN A 361 32.73 -31.50 16.58
N ARG A 362 32.96 -30.20 16.36
CA ARG A 362 34.19 -29.51 16.78
C ARG A 362 34.44 -29.60 18.28
N ILE A 363 33.43 -29.34 19.11
CA ILE A 363 33.57 -29.40 20.57
C ILE A 363 33.89 -30.82 21.03
N LYS A 364 33.26 -31.83 20.43
CA LYS A 364 33.59 -33.24 20.72
C LYS A 364 35.04 -33.57 20.34
N THR A 365 35.53 -33.09 19.19
CA THR A 365 36.93 -33.26 18.80
C THR A 365 37.88 -32.57 19.77
N GLU A 366 37.57 -31.33 20.20
CA GLU A 366 38.37 -30.58 21.18
C GLU A 366 38.37 -31.26 22.56
N GLN A 367 37.26 -31.88 22.96
CA GLN A 367 37.17 -32.67 24.20
C GLN A 367 38.03 -33.93 24.13
N LEU A 368 37.92 -34.74 23.06
CA LEU A 368 38.74 -35.94 22.89
C LEU A 368 40.24 -35.62 22.78
N LEU A 369 40.60 -34.49 22.17
CA LEU A 369 42.00 -34.01 22.16
C LEU A 369 42.50 -33.74 23.58
N LYS A 370 41.70 -33.06 24.40
CA LYS A 370 42.05 -32.78 25.79
C LYS A 370 42.12 -34.04 26.65
N ASP A 371 41.16 -34.95 26.47
CA ASP A 371 41.15 -36.24 27.18
C ASP A 371 42.41 -37.05 26.83
N LEU A 372 42.88 -37.01 25.59
CA LEU A 372 44.13 -37.65 25.17
C LEU A 372 45.37 -37.00 25.81
N GLU A 373 45.39 -35.68 25.98
CA GLU A 373 46.48 -34.94 26.66
C GLU A 373 46.57 -35.29 28.16
N ASP A 374 45.44 -35.59 28.81
CA ASP A 374 45.34 -35.89 30.24
C ASP A 374 45.59 -37.40 30.58
N GLN A 375 45.77 -38.27 29.58
CA GLN A 375 45.90 -39.74 29.75
C GLN A 375 47.35 -40.22 29.62
N PHE A 376 47.76 -41.12 30.52
CA PHE A 376 49.13 -41.68 30.55
C PHE A 376 49.18 -43.21 30.35
N GLU A 377 48.05 -43.90 30.42
CA GLU A 377 47.97 -45.35 30.21
C GLU A 377 47.96 -45.68 28.71
N LYS A 378 48.93 -46.48 28.24
CA LYS A 378 49.12 -46.78 26.80
C LYS A 378 47.89 -47.36 26.12
N ASP A 379 47.18 -48.28 26.77
CA ASP A 379 46.01 -48.95 26.19
C ASP A 379 44.82 -47.98 26.07
N VAL A 380 44.65 -47.09 27.05
CA VAL A 380 43.62 -46.03 27.03
C VAL A 380 43.97 -44.97 25.98
N VAL A 381 45.25 -44.58 25.88
CA VAL A 381 45.74 -43.66 24.85
C VAL A 381 45.49 -44.22 23.45
N ALA A 382 45.77 -45.50 23.21
CA ALA A 382 45.51 -46.12 21.90
C ALA A 382 44.01 -46.11 21.54
N SER A 383 43.13 -46.45 22.49
CA SER A 383 41.68 -46.43 22.27
C SER A 383 41.12 -45.03 22.05
N THR A 384 41.55 -44.04 22.85
CA THR A 384 41.13 -42.63 22.68
C THR A 384 41.64 -42.03 21.37
N GLN A 385 42.82 -42.42 20.91
CA GLN A 385 43.37 -42.00 19.61
C GLN A 385 42.53 -42.51 18.43
N GLU A 386 42.09 -43.78 18.47
CA GLU A 386 41.19 -44.34 17.46
C GLU A 386 39.84 -43.60 17.41
N MET A 387 39.23 -43.37 18.57
CA MET A 387 37.99 -42.57 18.68
C MET A 387 38.17 -41.13 18.17
N LEU A 388 39.32 -40.52 18.44
CA LEU A 388 39.64 -39.17 17.99
C LEU A 388 39.75 -39.11 16.46
N ASP A 389 40.35 -40.10 15.82
CA ASP A 389 40.52 -40.13 14.37
C ASP A 389 39.19 -40.36 13.64
N GLU A 390 38.31 -41.22 14.18
CA GLU A 390 36.92 -41.33 13.72
C GLU A 390 36.16 -39.99 13.88
N GLN A 391 36.31 -39.34 15.04
CA GLN A 391 35.65 -38.07 15.32
C GLN A 391 36.18 -36.92 14.43
N LYS A 392 37.47 -36.90 14.10
CA LYS A 392 38.04 -35.95 13.11
C LYS A 392 37.43 -36.19 11.74
N ALA A 393 37.21 -37.44 11.33
CA ALA A 393 36.56 -37.75 10.06
C ALA A 393 35.09 -37.26 10.02
N THR A 394 34.34 -37.39 11.12
CA THR A 394 32.97 -36.85 11.21
C THR A 394 32.95 -35.32 11.21
N HIS A 395 33.88 -34.67 11.94
CA HIS A 395 34.02 -33.21 11.92
C HIS A 395 34.35 -32.70 10.51
N GLN A 396 35.25 -33.37 9.78
CA GLN A 396 35.59 -33.01 8.40
C GLN A 396 34.40 -33.13 7.44
N LYS A 397 33.53 -34.14 7.62
CA LYS A 397 32.27 -34.25 6.86
C LYS A 397 31.32 -33.10 7.19
N ALA A 398 31.19 -32.74 8.46
CA ALA A 398 30.34 -31.62 8.89
C ALA A 398 30.82 -30.27 8.33
N ILE A 399 32.13 -30.04 8.26
CA ILE A 399 32.72 -28.84 7.64
C ILE A 399 32.34 -28.75 6.15
N LYS A 400 32.46 -29.85 5.40
CA LYS A 400 32.08 -29.88 3.97
C LYS A 400 30.60 -29.52 3.79
N LEU A 401 29.71 -30.18 4.52
CA LEU A 401 28.27 -29.91 4.45
C LEU A 401 27.90 -28.47 4.83
N ALA A 402 28.59 -27.87 5.82
CA ALA A 402 28.36 -26.49 6.21
C ALA A 402 28.87 -25.50 5.14
N ASN A 403 29.96 -25.82 4.45
CA ASN A 403 30.50 -25.02 3.35
C ASN A 403 29.61 -25.10 2.10
N ASP A 404 29.11 -26.30 1.76
CA ASP A 404 28.18 -26.50 0.65
C ASP A 404 26.88 -25.73 0.89
N ALA A 405 26.29 -25.85 2.09
CA ALA A 405 25.10 -25.09 2.47
C ALA A 405 25.33 -23.56 2.44
N ALA A 406 26.55 -23.11 2.76
CA ALA A 406 26.89 -21.68 2.74
C ALA A 406 27.00 -21.15 1.30
N SER A 407 27.59 -21.95 0.41
CA SER A 407 27.68 -21.66 -1.03
C SER A 407 26.30 -21.55 -1.66
N ASP A 408 25.44 -22.52 -1.39
CA ASP A 408 24.12 -22.62 -2.00
C ASP A 408 23.18 -21.53 -1.47
N CYS A 409 23.21 -21.22 -0.18
CA CYS A 409 22.25 -20.28 0.42
C CYS A 409 22.19 -18.93 -0.32
N LEU A 410 23.31 -18.28 -0.63
CA LEU A 410 23.26 -16.98 -1.32
C LEU A 410 23.10 -17.11 -2.84
N ARG A 411 23.73 -18.12 -3.47
CA ARG A 411 23.71 -18.26 -4.94
C ARG A 411 22.43 -18.86 -5.48
N SER A 412 21.82 -19.82 -4.79
CA SER A 412 20.63 -20.51 -5.31
C SER A 412 19.33 -19.88 -4.80
N SER A 413 19.31 -19.42 -3.55
CA SER A 413 18.04 -19.01 -2.93
C SER A 413 17.74 -17.51 -2.97
N LEU A 414 18.73 -16.64 -3.24
CA LEU A 414 18.51 -15.20 -3.38
C LEU A 414 18.08 -14.74 -4.79
N PRO A 415 18.60 -15.29 -5.91
CA PRO A 415 18.14 -14.89 -7.24
C PRO A 415 16.62 -15.03 -7.48
N PRO A 416 15.95 -16.13 -7.04
CA PRO A 416 14.50 -16.26 -7.18
C PRO A 416 13.72 -15.14 -6.47
N VAL A 417 14.27 -14.58 -5.38
CA VAL A 417 13.67 -13.44 -4.68
C VAL A 417 13.63 -12.20 -5.58
N PHE A 418 14.75 -11.87 -6.21
CA PHE A 418 14.81 -10.70 -7.09
C PHE A 418 14.06 -10.91 -8.40
N GLU A 419 14.04 -12.13 -8.94
CA GLU A 419 13.23 -12.48 -10.12
C GLU A 419 11.74 -12.32 -9.85
N THR A 420 11.24 -12.84 -8.72
CA THR A 420 9.83 -12.70 -8.33
C THR A 420 9.47 -11.25 -8.00
N LEU A 421 10.34 -10.48 -7.35
CA LEU A 421 10.15 -9.04 -7.11
C LEU A 421 10.10 -8.24 -8.42
N GLU A 422 10.98 -8.55 -9.38
CA GLU A 422 10.97 -7.92 -10.69
C GLU A 422 9.67 -8.23 -11.44
N SER A 423 9.27 -9.51 -11.50
CA SER A 423 8.02 -9.93 -12.14
C SER A 423 6.81 -9.23 -11.52
N PHE A 424 6.75 -9.21 -10.18
CA PHE A 424 5.68 -8.54 -9.45
C PHE A 424 5.60 -7.05 -9.78
N CYS A 425 6.73 -6.35 -9.83
CA CYS A 425 6.75 -4.93 -10.19
C CYS A 425 6.35 -4.71 -11.66
N LEU A 426 6.74 -5.62 -12.56
CA LEU A 426 6.38 -5.56 -13.99
C LEU A 426 4.88 -5.80 -14.20
N GLU A 427 4.30 -6.78 -13.49
CA GLU A 427 2.86 -7.05 -13.49
C GLU A 427 2.09 -5.83 -12.97
N ASN A 428 2.55 -5.21 -11.87
CA ASN A 428 1.98 -3.97 -11.37
C ASN A 428 2.07 -2.85 -12.41
N LEU A 429 3.23 -2.61 -13.02
CA LEU A 429 3.39 -1.58 -14.04
C LEU A 429 2.38 -1.78 -15.20
N LYS A 430 2.31 -3.00 -15.74
CA LYS A 430 1.38 -3.34 -16.83
C LYS A 430 -0.09 -3.17 -16.43
N ALA A 431 -0.44 -3.47 -15.19
CA ALA A 431 -1.81 -3.30 -14.69
C ALA A 431 -2.15 -1.81 -14.52
N TYR A 432 -1.21 -1.00 -14.03
CA TYR A 432 -1.40 0.43 -13.84
C TYR A 432 -1.44 1.20 -15.17
N GLU A 433 -0.67 0.79 -16.18
CA GLU A 433 -0.70 1.38 -17.53
C GLU A 433 -2.05 1.18 -18.25
N LYS A 434 -2.85 0.18 -17.83
CA LYS A 434 -4.19 -0.07 -18.38
C LYS A 434 -5.29 0.78 -17.74
N ILE A 435 -4.99 1.49 -16.63
CA ILE A 435 -5.99 2.30 -15.94
C ILE A 435 -6.30 3.54 -16.79
N ARG A 436 -7.58 3.77 -17.08
CA ARG A 436 -8.03 4.89 -17.92
C ARG A 436 -8.05 6.19 -17.13
N ILE A 437 -6.91 6.88 -17.09
CA ILE A 437 -6.80 8.20 -16.46
C ILE A 437 -7.14 9.29 -17.49
N PRO A 438 -8.12 10.18 -17.23
CA PRO A 438 -8.39 11.31 -18.10
C PRO A 438 -7.16 12.20 -18.22
N ASN A 439 -6.72 12.49 -19.44
CA ASN A 439 -5.61 13.40 -19.69
C ASN A 439 -5.95 14.78 -19.10
N ALA A 440 -5.03 15.34 -18.29
CA ALA A 440 -5.14 16.70 -17.75
C ALA A 440 -5.02 17.80 -18.83
N SER A 441 -4.96 17.44 -20.11
CA SER A 441 -4.63 18.32 -21.24
C SER A 441 -5.82 18.71 -22.15
N THR A 442 -7.06 18.51 -21.72
CA THR A 442 -8.25 18.89 -22.52
C THR A 442 -9.16 19.91 -21.82
N SER A 443 -8.56 20.90 -21.17
CA SER A 443 -9.23 22.16 -20.85
C SER A 443 -8.37 23.31 -21.38
N ARG A 444 -8.49 23.61 -22.66
CA ARG A 444 -8.14 24.92 -23.23
C ARG A 444 -9.42 25.62 -23.65
#